data_AF-A0A1Y1IHM0-F1
#
_entry.id   AF-A0A1Y1IHM0-F1
#
_cell.length_a   1.000
_cell.length_b   1.000
_cell.length_c   1.000
_cell.angle_alpha   90.00
_cell.angle_beta   90.00
_cell.angle_gamma   90.00
#
_symmetry.space_group_name_H-M   'P 1'
#
loop_
_entity.id
_entity.type
_entity.pdbx_description
1 polymer ?
#
loop_
_entity_poly.entity_id
_entity_poly.type
_entity_poly.pdbx_seq_one_letter_code
_entity_poly.pdbx_strand_id
1 'polypeptide(L)'
;MAASMQLLTRQLQPSLRCPSCGSGPQASAGAAAPPFAAFQGNRQPRRSGQVLQKWREYASCRSIGGKAVSLQSSNAARGPVGQRTGAARAVASEGDSRPIYQGMYGPWSVDEADEREVFLYRAGIVTSAACFTLGALAAFVPSDSPLSPALRSLLDPLAVVGAGSLGLSLVLVHMYVTPIKRFMQALWAVGVFGSVLTALNFAAPEGTPLAVYVAEHRGAVWAVGPLFASLTGLAFKEGLCYGKLEAALMFLVIPATLLGHLAGADSNVELGLLAVWTALYVVFASRKFTQAVKDDIGDKSVFMFNDLSEAEKEKRLAALEQQRGGL
;
A
#
# COMPACT_ATOMS: atom_id res chain seq x y z
N MET A 1 44.40 4.02 -10.89
CA MET A 1 44.84 3.62 -12.25
C MET A 1 44.42 4.70 -13.22
N ALA A 2 45.30 5.70 -13.38
CA ALA A 2 45.14 6.82 -14.29
C ALA A 2 46.19 6.62 -15.39
N ALA A 3 45.78 6.11 -16.56
CA ALA A 3 46.57 6.11 -17.82
C ALA A 3 45.84 5.41 -19.00
N SER A 4 44.53 5.54 -19.18
CA SER A 4 43.85 4.98 -20.37
C SER A 4 42.75 5.85 -20.98
N MET A 5 42.61 7.11 -20.55
CA MET A 5 41.47 7.97 -20.92
C MET A 5 41.87 9.21 -21.74
N GLN A 6 42.94 9.10 -22.55
CA GLN A 6 43.44 10.21 -23.39
C GLN A 6 43.55 9.87 -24.89
N LEU A 7 42.94 8.78 -25.37
CA LEU A 7 43.11 8.32 -26.75
C LEU A 7 41.83 8.26 -27.60
N LEU A 8 40.71 8.83 -27.14
CA LEU A 8 39.46 8.87 -27.92
C LEU A 8 38.78 10.25 -27.97
N THR A 9 39.56 11.34 -27.89
CA THR A 9 39.06 12.74 -28.06
C THR A 9 39.57 13.39 -29.35
N ARG A 10 40.03 12.60 -30.32
CA ARG A 10 40.38 13.06 -31.66
C ARG A 10 39.85 12.05 -32.66
N GLN A 11 38.72 12.35 -33.28
CA GLN A 11 38.29 11.97 -34.64
C GLN A 11 36.78 12.23 -34.69
N LEU A 12 36.35 12.93 -35.75
CA LEU A 12 34.95 13.27 -36.11
C LEU A 12 34.40 14.60 -35.56
N GLN A 13 34.95 15.71 -36.05
CA GLN A 13 34.09 16.74 -36.66
C GLN A 13 33.83 16.35 -38.12
N PRO A 14 32.69 16.77 -38.69
CA PRO A 14 32.81 17.69 -39.81
C PRO A 14 32.01 18.99 -39.60
N SER A 15 32.74 20.06 -39.91
CA SER A 15 32.32 21.37 -40.42
C SER A 15 30.98 21.43 -41.16
N LEU A 16 30.21 22.50 -40.89
CA LEU A 16 29.71 23.47 -41.91
C LEU A 16 29.31 24.80 -41.22
N ARG A 17 29.98 25.90 -41.58
CA ARG A 17 29.63 27.32 -41.35
C ARG A 17 28.68 27.77 -42.49
N CYS A 18 27.52 28.43 -42.23
CA CYS A 18 27.20 29.89 -42.22
C CYS A 18 27.44 30.64 -43.57
N PRO A 19 26.78 31.79 -43.94
CA PRO A 19 25.90 32.71 -43.17
C PRO A 19 24.73 33.47 -43.92
N SER A 20 23.96 34.24 -43.13
CA SER A 20 23.42 35.63 -43.35
C SER A 20 22.10 35.96 -44.09
N CYS A 21 21.49 37.05 -43.55
CA CYS A 21 20.41 37.97 -43.99
C CYS A 21 18.99 37.63 -43.45
N GLY A 22 18.25 38.50 -42.75
CA GLY A 22 18.36 39.93 -42.43
C GLY A 22 16.94 40.53 -42.31
N SER A 23 16.78 41.59 -41.49
CA SER A 23 15.65 42.56 -41.37
C SER A 23 14.29 42.16 -40.74
N GLY A 24 13.87 42.89 -39.69
CA GLY A 24 12.50 42.96 -39.12
C GLY A 24 11.58 43.91 -39.93
N PRO A 25 10.63 44.70 -39.35
CA PRO A 25 10.00 44.70 -38.01
C PRO A 25 8.44 44.95 -38.02
N GLN A 26 7.84 45.08 -36.81
CA GLN A 26 6.61 45.84 -36.41
C GLN A 26 5.17 45.43 -36.83
N ALA A 27 4.29 45.33 -35.82
CA ALA A 27 2.91 45.90 -35.67
C ALA A 27 2.15 45.11 -34.56
N SER A 28 1.88 45.59 -33.34
CA SER A 28 1.01 46.68 -32.82
C SER A 28 -0.47 46.33 -32.62
N ALA A 29 -1.03 46.84 -31.50
CA ALA A 29 -2.42 46.87 -31.01
C ALA A 29 -2.86 45.64 -30.17
N GLY A 30 -3.27 45.75 -28.90
CA GLY A 30 -4.30 46.66 -28.32
C GLY A 30 -5.65 45.90 -28.33
N ALA A 31 -6.48 45.78 -27.29
CA ALA A 31 -6.62 46.50 -26.04
C ALA A 31 -7.61 45.75 -25.10
N ALA A 32 -7.64 46.19 -23.84
CA ALA A 32 -8.82 46.37 -22.97
C ALA A 32 -9.65 45.17 -22.43
N ALA A 33 -9.56 44.97 -21.10
CA ALA A 33 -10.73 44.80 -20.19
C ALA A 33 -11.49 46.16 -20.06
N PRO A 34 -12.70 46.32 -19.46
CA PRO A 34 -13.47 45.54 -18.45
C PRO A 34 -15.00 45.52 -18.81
N PRO A 35 -16.06 45.46 -17.94
CA PRO A 35 -16.17 45.35 -16.47
C PRO A 35 -17.22 44.35 -15.90
N PHE A 36 -17.22 44.30 -14.57
CA PHE A 36 -18.17 43.68 -13.64
C PHE A 36 -19.65 43.89 -13.98
N ALA A 37 -20.44 42.81 -13.90
CA ALA A 37 -21.86 42.85 -13.56
C ALA A 37 -22.21 41.71 -12.61
N ALA A 38 -22.88 42.06 -11.52
CA ALA A 38 -23.25 41.20 -10.41
C ALA A 38 -24.32 40.17 -10.80
N PHE A 39 -24.12 38.91 -10.38
CA PHE A 39 -25.18 37.91 -10.34
C PHE A 39 -25.27 37.36 -8.92
N GLN A 40 -26.27 37.83 -8.16
CA GLN A 40 -26.69 37.24 -6.90
C GLN A 40 -27.41 35.93 -7.21
N GLY A 41 -26.89 34.82 -6.68
CA GLY A 41 -27.44 33.49 -6.87
C GLY A 41 -27.01 32.53 -5.76
N ASN A 42 -27.66 32.68 -4.61
CA ASN A 42 -27.93 31.68 -3.56
C ASN A 42 -27.00 30.44 -3.50
N ARG A 43 -25.89 30.52 -2.75
CA ARG A 43 -25.09 29.33 -2.35
C ARG A 43 -25.52 28.84 -0.97
N GLN A 44 -26.26 27.73 -0.93
CA GLN A 44 -26.32 26.89 0.27
C GLN A 44 -24.94 26.27 0.54
N PRO A 45 -24.44 26.27 1.78
CA PRO A 45 -23.23 25.52 2.13
C PRO A 45 -23.59 24.05 2.35
N ARG A 46 -23.32 23.18 1.37
CA ARG A 46 -23.43 21.72 1.52
C ARG A 46 -22.04 21.05 1.45
N ARG A 47 -21.83 20.12 2.40
CA ARG A 47 -20.98 18.90 2.32
C ARG A 47 -19.48 18.90 2.64
N SER A 48 -18.83 19.99 3.05
CA SER A 48 -17.41 19.91 3.49
C SER A 48 -17.24 19.64 5.01
N GLY A 49 -18.14 20.16 5.85
CA GLY A 49 -18.01 20.07 7.32
C GLY A 49 -18.26 18.69 7.92
N GLN A 50 -19.17 17.89 7.37
CA GLN A 50 -19.56 16.59 7.94
C GLN A 50 -18.47 15.52 7.83
N VAL A 51 -17.63 15.57 6.80
CA VAL A 51 -16.54 14.61 6.63
C VAL A 51 -15.46 14.87 7.68
N LEU A 52 -15.04 16.12 7.86
CA LEU A 52 -14.05 16.50 8.89
C LEU A 52 -14.55 16.30 10.33
N GLN A 53 -15.86 16.34 10.55
CA GLN A 53 -16.46 16.03 11.86
C GLN A 53 -16.43 14.52 12.14
N LYS A 54 -16.78 13.68 11.15
CA LYS A 54 -16.65 12.20 11.25
C LYS A 54 -15.21 11.73 11.49
N TRP A 55 -14.22 12.39 10.87
CA TRP A 55 -12.81 12.06 11.10
C TRP A 55 -12.34 12.41 12.52
N ARG A 56 -12.88 13.47 13.13
CA ARG A 56 -12.55 13.86 14.52
C ARG A 56 -13.16 12.93 15.56
N GLU A 57 -14.38 12.43 15.35
CA GLU A 57 -14.98 11.42 16.23
C GLU A 57 -14.20 10.10 16.23
N TYR A 58 -13.68 9.67 15.08
CA TYR A 58 -12.84 8.47 14.99
C TYR A 58 -11.47 8.62 15.67
N ALA A 59 -10.87 9.82 15.67
CA ALA A 59 -9.59 10.07 16.33
C ALA A 59 -9.73 10.22 17.86
N SER A 60 -10.84 10.81 18.34
CA SER A 60 -11.04 11.10 19.77
C SER A 60 -11.30 9.85 20.62
N CYS A 61 -11.86 8.78 20.04
CA CYS A 61 -12.09 7.51 20.77
C CYS A 61 -10.81 6.71 21.08
N ARG A 62 -9.63 7.13 20.61
CA ARG A 62 -8.36 6.41 20.83
C ARG A 62 -7.58 6.90 22.07
N SER A 63 -8.05 7.96 22.75
CA SER A 63 -7.35 8.57 23.91
C SER A 63 -7.71 7.97 25.28
N ILE A 64 -8.66 7.03 25.37
CA ILE A 64 -9.08 6.44 26.64
C ILE A 64 -8.79 4.94 26.59
N GLY A 65 -7.57 4.54 26.98
CA GLY A 65 -7.19 3.13 26.98
C GLY A 65 -5.71 2.81 27.27
N GLY A 66 -4.85 3.81 27.45
CA GLY A 66 -3.46 3.59 27.87
C GLY A 66 -3.30 3.71 29.38
N LYS A 67 -3.67 2.69 30.16
CA LYS A 67 -3.11 2.56 31.52
C LYS A 67 -1.76 1.85 31.39
N ALA A 68 -0.72 2.58 31.78
CA ALA A 68 0.63 2.07 31.97
C ALA A 68 0.61 0.88 32.95
N VAL A 69 1.12 -0.27 32.52
CA VAL A 69 1.41 -1.39 33.43
C VAL A 69 2.82 -1.19 33.95
N SER A 70 2.94 -0.85 35.23
CA SER A 70 4.21 -0.79 35.93
C SER A 70 4.76 -2.20 36.14
N LEU A 71 6.04 -2.38 35.83
CA LEU A 71 6.84 -3.53 36.20
C LEU A 71 6.81 -3.74 37.72
N GLN A 72 6.37 -4.92 38.17
CA GLN A 72 6.74 -5.46 39.47
C GLN A 72 7.24 -6.90 39.34
N SER A 73 8.52 -7.04 39.64
CA SER A 73 9.25 -8.27 39.88
C SER A 73 8.77 -8.89 41.19
N SER A 74 8.44 -10.18 41.19
CA SER A 74 8.48 -10.97 42.43
C SER A 74 8.65 -12.46 42.19
N ASN A 75 9.70 -12.94 42.86
CA ASN A 75 10.27 -14.26 43.07
C ASN A 75 9.36 -15.49 43.09
N ALA A 76 10.00 -16.59 42.69
CA ALA A 76 9.63 -17.98 42.87
C ALA A 76 9.42 -18.39 44.34
N ALA A 77 8.43 -19.25 44.57
CA ALA A 77 8.42 -20.23 45.67
C ALA A 77 7.55 -21.45 45.30
N ARG A 78 8.10 -22.64 45.53
CA ARG A 78 7.47 -23.95 45.36
C ARG A 78 6.58 -24.30 46.57
N GLY A 79 5.46 -25.00 46.34
CA GLY A 79 4.66 -25.65 47.39
C GLY A 79 3.47 -26.45 46.79
N PRO A 80 2.97 -27.51 47.47
CA PRO A 80 2.71 -28.79 46.79
C PRO A 80 1.24 -29.13 46.48
N VAL A 81 1.14 -30.23 45.72
CA VAL A 81 0.00 -31.05 45.26
C VAL A 81 -1.13 -31.22 46.28
N GLY A 82 -2.37 -31.05 45.80
CA GLY A 82 -3.60 -31.47 46.47
C GLY A 82 -4.71 -31.79 45.47
N GLN A 83 -5.02 -33.07 45.30
CA GLN A 83 -6.19 -33.57 44.57
C GLN A 83 -7.48 -33.21 45.31
N ARG A 84 -8.50 -32.73 44.59
CA ARG A 84 -9.92 -32.98 44.92
C ARG A 84 -10.83 -32.75 43.72
N THR A 85 -11.31 -33.89 43.21
CA THR A 85 -12.61 -34.18 42.59
C THR A 85 -13.60 -33.02 42.47
N GLY A 86 -13.89 -32.65 41.24
CA GLY A 86 -15.10 -31.93 40.83
C GLY A 86 -15.38 -32.30 39.38
N ALA A 87 -16.12 -33.41 39.18
CA ALA A 87 -16.55 -33.86 37.87
C ALA A 87 -17.55 -32.85 37.29
N ALA A 88 -17.04 -31.84 36.59
CA ALA A 88 -17.83 -31.07 35.66
C ALA A 88 -18.14 -31.99 34.48
N ARG A 89 -19.37 -32.47 34.43
CA ARG A 89 -19.94 -33.19 33.30
C ARG A 89 -19.83 -32.28 32.07
N ALA A 90 -18.78 -32.47 31.28
CA ALA A 90 -18.66 -31.88 29.97
C ALA A 90 -19.77 -32.50 29.12
N VAL A 91 -20.89 -31.79 28.99
CA VAL A 91 -21.77 -31.97 27.85
C VAL A 91 -21.00 -31.36 26.69
N ALA A 92 -20.25 -32.19 25.99
CA ALA A 92 -19.74 -31.85 24.67
C ALA A 92 -20.96 -31.69 23.76
N SER A 93 -21.44 -30.46 23.66
CA SER A 93 -22.13 -30.03 22.46
C SER A 93 -21.03 -29.80 21.44
N GLU A 94 -20.86 -30.70 20.48
CA GLU A 94 -20.26 -30.40 19.18
C GLU A 94 -21.17 -29.36 18.49
N GLY A 95 -21.10 -28.13 18.98
CA GLY A 95 -21.70 -26.95 18.39
C GLY A 95 -20.57 -25.99 18.14
N ASP A 96 -20.39 -25.66 16.87
CA ASP A 96 -19.51 -24.64 16.31
C ASP A 96 -19.48 -23.35 17.17
N SER A 97 -18.63 -23.34 18.20
CA SER A 97 -18.54 -22.27 19.20
C SER A 97 -17.52 -21.24 18.74
N ARG A 98 -17.83 -20.60 17.60
CA ARG A 98 -16.99 -19.53 17.06
C ARG A 98 -16.91 -18.38 18.07
N PRO A 99 -15.73 -17.77 18.25
CA PRO A 99 -15.59 -16.64 19.15
C PRO A 99 -16.47 -15.48 18.67
N ILE A 100 -17.29 -14.94 19.57
CA ILE A 100 -18.12 -13.77 19.33
C ILE A 100 -17.33 -12.53 19.75
N TYR A 101 -17.13 -11.61 18.82
CA TYR A 101 -16.47 -10.34 19.02
C TYR A 101 -17.51 -9.24 19.19
N GLN A 102 -17.26 -8.31 20.12
CA GLN A 102 -18.11 -7.14 20.28
C GLN A 102 -17.65 -6.01 19.35
N GLY A 103 -18.45 -5.72 18.32
CA GLY A 103 -18.23 -4.62 17.40
C GLY A 103 -18.98 -3.33 17.79
N MET A 104 -18.71 -2.25 17.07
CA MET A 104 -19.35 -0.94 17.29
C MET A 104 -20.88 -0.99 17.11
N TYR A 105 -21.37 -1.77 16.15
CA TYR A 105 -22.80 -1.89 15.84
C TYR A 105 -23.43 -3.20 16.32
N GLY A 106 -22.69 -4.02 17.08
CA GLY A 106 -23.19 -5.28 17.63
C GLY A 106 -22.17 -6.41 17.65
N PRO A 107 -22.56 -7.57 18.22
CA PRO A 107 -21.73 -8.76 18.19
C PRO A 107 -21.59 -9.29 16.76
N TRP A 108 -20.42 -9.81 16.43
CA TRP A 108 -20.13 -10.46 15.15
C TRP A 108 -19.16 -11.62 15.36
N SER A 109 -19.14 -12.56 14.43
CA SER A 109 -18.21 -13.70 14.43
C SER A 109 -17.52 -13.79 13.07
N VAL A 110 -16.36 -14.43 13.06
CA VAL A 110 -15.65 -14.77 11.82
C VAL A 110 -16.28 -16.06 11.27
N ASP A 111 -16.59 -16.08 9.98
CA ASP A 111 -17.07 -17.27 9.29
C ASP A 111 -16.00 -17.94 8.40
N GLU A 112 -16.27 -19.15 7.93
CA GLU A 112 -15.34 -19.90 7.09
C GLU A 112 -15.02 -19.19 5.77
N ALA A 113 -15.96 -18.40 5.23
CA ALA A 113 -15.71 -17.62 4.02
C ALA A 113 -14.70 -16.51 4.33
N ASP A 114 -14.86 -15.80 5.45
CA ASP A 114 -13.90 -14.80 5.92
C ASP A 114 -12.50 -15.41 6.11
N GLU A 115 -12.41 -16.62 6.69
CA GLU A 115 -11.14 -17.31 6.88
C GLU A 115 -10.44 -17.63 5.55
N ARG A 116 -11.20 -18.10 4.56
CA ARG A 116 -10.69 -18.39 3.21
C ARG A 116 -10.24 -17.12 2.49
N GLU A 117 -11.02 -16.04 2.61
CA GLU A 117 -10.68 -14.74 2.03
C GLU A 117 -9.40 -14.17 2.65
N VAL A 118 -9.28 -14.22 3.98
CA VAL A 118 -8.06 -13.77 4.69
C VAL A 118 -6.86 -14.64 4.33
N PHE A 119 -7.03 -15.95 4.24
CA PHE A 119 -5.96 -16.86 3.83
C PHE A 119 -5.43 -16.51 2.45
N LEU A 120 -6.32 -16.36 1.45
CA LEU A 120 -5.95 -16.00 0.09
C LEU A 120 -5.35 -14.58 0.01
N TYR A 121 -5.89 -13.63 0.77
CA TYR A 121 -5.32 -12.29 0.91
C TYR A 121 -3.88 -12.35 1.42
N ARG A 122 -3.61 -13.09 2.50
CA ARG A 122 -2.27 -13.25 3.08
C ARG A 122 -1.32 -13.96 2.11
N ALA A 123 -1.79 -15.02 1.46
CA ALA A 123 -1.01 -15.75 0.46
C ALA A 123 -0.58 -14.82 -0.69
N GLY A 124 -1.48 -13.97 -1.20
CA GLY A 124 -1.14 -12.98 -2.23
C GLY A 124 -0.07 -11.97 -1.78
N ILE A 125 -0.14 -11.49 -0.53
CA ILE A 125 0.87 -10.56 0.02
C ILE A 125 2.22 -11.24 0.16
N VAL A 126 2.25 -12.45 0.70
CA VAL A 126 3.49 -13.21 0.88
C VAL A 126 4.13 -13.52 -0.47
N THR A 127 3.36 -13.98 -1.45
CA THR A 127 3.86 -14.26 -2.80
C THR A 127 4.36 -12.99 -3.48
N SER A 128 3.63 -11.88 -3.37
CA SER A 128 4.07 -10.59 -3.91
C SER A 128 5.38 -10.11 -3.30
N ALA A 129 5.52 -10.21 -1.97
CA ALA A 129 6.74 -9.86 -1.24
C ALA A 129 7.92 -10.76 -1.64
N ALA A 130 7.69 -12.07 -1.79
CA ALA A 130 8.71 -13.02 -2.22
C ALA A 130 9.20 -12.71 -3.65
N CYS A 131 8.27 -12.48 -4.59
CA CYS A 131 8.61 -12.11 -5.96
C CYS A 131 9.39 -10.80 -6.03
N PHE A 132 8.94 -9.77 -5.29
CA PHE A 132 9.64 -8.49 -5.22
C PHE A 132 11.05 -8.65 -4.64
N THR A 133 11.19 -9.40 -3.55
CA THR A 133 12.48 -9.64 -2.90
C THR A 133 13.45 -10.36 -3.83
N LEU A 134 13.00 -11.44 -4.48
CA LEU A 134 13.81 -12.18 -5.45
C LEU A 134 14.22 -11.31 -6.65
N GLY A 135 13.33 -10.45 -7.13
CA GLY A 135 13.65 -9.49 -8.18
C GLY A 135 14.66 -8.43 -7.73
N ALA A 136 14.48 -7.88 -6.53
CA ALA A 136 15.38 -6.87 -5.96
C ALA A 136 16.79 -7.40 -5.75
N LEU A 137 16.97 -8.70 -5.48
CA LEU A 137 18.31 -9.32 -5.39
C LEU A 137 19.15 -9.10 -6.65
N ALA A 138 18.53 -9.00 -7.84
CA ALA A 138 19.25 -8.74 -9.08
C ALA A 138 20.00 -7.39 -9.07
N ALA A 139 19.53 -6.41 -8.28
CA ALA A 139 20.20 -5.11 -8.13
C ALA A 139 21.44 -5.18 -7.21
N PHE A 140 21.54 -6.20 -6.36
CA PHE A 140 22.65 -6.38 -5.40
C PHE A 140 23.71 -7.38 -5.90
N VAL A 141 23.40 -8.15 -6.95
CA VAL A 141 24.33 -9.14 -7.51
C VAL A 141 25.27 -8.46 -8.52
N PRO A 142 26.60 -8.61 -8.36
CA PRO A 142 27.57 -8.11 -9.34
C PRO A 142 27.30 -8.66 -10.74
N SER A 143 27.48 -7.82 -11.76
CA SER A 143 27.13 -8.19 -13.15
C SER A 143 27.99 -9.32 -13.72
N ASP A 144 29.21 -9.49 -13.21
CA ASP A 144 30.17 -10.54 -13.53
C ASP A 144 29.89 -11.88 -12.82
N SER A 145 28.92 -11.92 -11.90
CA SER A 145 28.52 -13.15 -11.22
C SER A 145 27.84 -14.14 -12.17
N PRO A 146 28.12 -15.45 -12.07
CA PRO A 146 27.46 -16.49 -12.87
C PRO A 146 25.94 -16.58 -12.61
N LEU A 147 25.45 -15.99 -11.51
CA LEU A 147 24.03 -15.94 -11.16
C LEU A 147 23.26 -14.84 -11.90
N SER A 148 23.97 -13.85 -12.47
CA SER A 148 23.34 -12.67 -13.08
C SER A 148 22.42 -13.01 -14.27
N PRO A 149 22.76 -13.95 -15.18
CA PRO A 149 21.87 -14.27 -16.31
C PRO A 149 20.60 -15.00 -15.87
N ALA A 150 20.73 -15.90 -14.87
CA ALA A 150 19.61 -16.64 -14.33
C ALA A 150 18.62 -15.75 -13.55
N LEU A 151 19.13 -14.77 -12.79
CA LEU A 151 18.26 -13.79 -12.13
C LEU A 151 17.57 -12.89 -13.13
N ARG A 152 18.29 -12.41 -14.15
CA ARG A 152 17.73 -11.55 -15.21
C ARG A 152 16.59 -12.23 -15.97
N SER A 153 16.72 -13.52 -16.29
CA SER A 153 15.65 -14.26 -16.98
C SER A 153 14.40 -14.49 -16.12
N LEU A 154 14.53 -14.40 -14.80
CA LEU A 154 13.42 -14.53 -13.86
C LEU A 154 12.72 -13.21 -13.55
N LEU A 155 13.28 -12.05 -13.92
CA LEU A 155 12.72 -10.75 -13.53
C LEU A 155 11.30 -10.52 -14.05
N ASP A 156 11.03 -10.77 -15.33
CA ASP A 156 9.70 -10.59 -15.91
C ASP A 156 8.65 -11.56 -15.34
N PRO A 157 8.91 -12.90 -15.24
CA PRO A 157 7.93 -13.78 -14.62
C PRO A 157 7.72 -13.46 -13.13
N LEU A 158 8.75 -13.06 -12.38
CA LEU A 158 8.61 -12.59 -11.01
C LEU A 158 7.75 -11.32 -10.94
N ALA A 159 7.94 -10.37 -11.85
CA ALA A 159 7.13 -9.15 -11.93
C ALA A 159 5.65 -9.47 -12.21
N VAL A 160 5.37 -10.39 -13.14
CA VAL A 160 4.00 -10.84 -13.47
C VAL A 160 3.33 -11.51 -12.28
N VAL A 161 4.00 -12.51 -11.67
CA VAL A 161 3.46 -13.23 -10.51
C VAL A 161 3.30 -12.30 -9.32
N GLY A 162 4.27 -11.41 -9.09
CA GLY A 162 4.25 -10.43 -8.01
C GLY A 162 3.11 -9.41 -8.14
N ALA A 163 2.90 -8.88 -9.36
CA ALA A 163 1.81 -7.95 -9.65
C ALA A 163 0.44 -8.64 -9.60
N GLY A 164 0.32 -9.87 -10.10
CA GLY A 164 -0.90 -10.66 -10.02
C GLY A 164 -1.28 -11.00 -8.58
N SER A 165 -0.30 -11.40 -7.76
CA SER A 165 -0.51 -11.73 -6.35
C SER A 165 -0.91 -10.50 -5.52
N LEU A 166 -0.31 -9.34 -5.82
CA LEU A 166 -0.75 -8.07 -5.24
C LEU A 166 -2.21 -7.76 -5.61
N GLY A 167 -2.57 -7.94 -6.89
CA GLY A 167 -3.94 -7.75 -7.38
C GLY A 167 -4.95 -8.64 -6.64
N LEU A 168 -4.63 -9.93 -6.48
CA LEU A 168 -5.43 -10.87 -5.70
C LEU A 168 -5.67 -10.35 -4.27
N SER A 169 -4.61 -9.91 -3.58
CA SER A 169 -4.74 -9.33 -2.24
C SER A 169 -5.58 -8.06 -2.22
N LEU A 170 -5.46 -7.18 -3.23
CA LEU A 170 -6.26 -5.95 -3.33
C LEU A 170 -7.76 -6.22 -3.58
N VAL A 171 -8.10 -7.34 -4.22
CA VAL A 171 -9.50 -7.77 -4.38
C VAL A 171 -10.07 -8.25 -3.05
N LEU A 172 -9.30 -9.06 -2.33
CA LEU A 172 -9.72 -9.74 -1.09
C LEU A 172 -9.54 -8.93 0.19
N VAL A 173 -8.84 -7.78 0.12
CA VAL A 173 -8.61 -6.96 1.30
C VAL A 173 -9.94 -6.44 1.87
N HIS A 174 -10.14 -6.66 3.16
CA HIS A 174 -11.23 -6.06 3.92
C HIS A 174 -10.86 -4.61 4.26
N MET A 175 -11.67 -3.66 3.80
CA MET A 175 -11.43 -2.23 4.00
C MET A 175 -12.77 -1.51 4.18
N TYR A 176 -12.96 -0.79 5.29
CA TYR A 176 -14.21 -0.10 5.60
C TYR A 176 -14.61 0.96 4.56
N VAL A 177 -13.62 1.57 3.90
CA VAL A 177 -13.83 2.67 2.96
C VAL A 177 -13.73 2.16 1.54
N THR A 178 -14.86 1.72 0.98
CA THR A 178 -14.96 1.18 -0.39
C THR A 178 -14.32 2.08 -1.46
N PRO A 179 -14.51 3.42 -1.46
CA PRO A 179 -13.86 4.28 -2.45
C PRO A 179 -12.33 4.18 -2.45
N ILE A 180 -11.71 4.06 -1.28
CA ILE A 180 -10.26 3.92 -1.16
C ILE A 180 -9.81 2.57 -1.73
N LYS A 181 -10.54 1.48 -1.40
CA LYS A 181 -10.28 0.14 -1.97
C LYS A 181 -10.35 0.17 -3.51
N ARG A 182 -11.39 0.79 -4.08
CA ARG A 182 -11.55 0.90 -5.54
C ARG A 182 -10.47 1.75 -6.19
N PHE A 183 -10.07 2.85 -5.54
CA PHE A 183 -8.98 3.68 -6.03
C PHE A 183 -7.65 2.89 -6.08
N MET A 184 -7.34 2.10 -5.05
CA MET A 184 -6.15 1.23 -5.06
C MET A 184 -6.20 0.17 -6.16
N GLN A 185 -7.36 -0.44 -6.39
CA GLN A 185 -7.56 -1.40 -7.48
C GLN A 185 -7.39 -0.75 -8.85
N ALA A 186 -7.87 0.49 -9.03
CA ALA A 186 -7.67 1.25 -10.25
C ALA A 186 -6.19 1.59 -10.49
N LEU A 187 -5.47 2.02 -9.44
CA LEU A 187 -4.03 2.25 -9.51
C LEU A 187 -3.26 0.98 -9.90
N TRP A 188 -3.64 -0.16 -9.31
CA TRP A 188 -3.08 -1.46 -9.68
C TRP A 188 -3.33 -1.79 -11.15
N ALA A 189 -4.58 -1.65 -11.63
CA ALA A 189 -4.93 -1.97 -13.00
C ALA A 189 -4.20 -1.06 -14.01
N VAL A 190 -4.15 0.24 -13.74
CA VAL A 190 -3.40 1.22 -14.55
C VAL A 190 -1.91 0.88 -14.54
N GLY A 191 -1.35 0.53 -13.38
CA GLY A 191 0.05 0.17 -13.24
C GLY A 191 0.43 -1.12 -13.95
N VAL A 192 -0.42 -2.16 -13.88
CA VAL A 192 -0.23 -3.40 -14.63
C VAL A 192 -0.30 -3.13 -16.12
N PHE A 193 -1.31 -2.38 -16.57
CA PHE A 193 -1.44 -2.02 -17.98
C PHE A 193 -0.25 -1.21 -18.48
N GLY A 194 0.18 -0.20 -17.72
CA GLY A 194 1.39 0.57 -18.02
C GLY A 194 2.64 -0.30 -18.07
N SER A 195 2.80 -1.22 -17.11
CA SER A 195 3.91 -2.19 -17.08
C SER A 195 3.95 -3.07 -18.32
N VAL A 196 2.80 -3.60 -18.75
CA VAL A 196 2.69 -4.43 -19.96
C VAL A 196 3.00 -3.62 -21.22
N LEU A 197 2.46 -2.40 -21.33
CA LEU A 197 2.76 -1.52 -22.47
C LEU A 197 4.24 -1.16 -22.53
N THR A 198 4.86 -0.83 -21.39
CA THR A 198 6.30 -0.55 -21.31
C THR A 198 7.12 -1.78 -21.69
N ALA A 199 6.76 -2.95 -21.18
CA ALA A 199 7.46 -4.20 -21.48
C ALA A 199 7.41 -4.53 -22.97
N LEU A 200 6.23 -4.45 -23.61
CA LEU A 200 6.05 -4.87 -25.00
C LEU A 200 6.59 -3.85 -26.01
N ASN A 201 6.45 -2.55 -25.75
CA ASN A 201 6.78 -1.51 -26.72
C ASN A 201 8.19 -0.93 -26.56
N PHE A 202 8.82 -1.11 -25.39
CA PHE A 202 10.11 -0.49 -25.10
C PHE A 202 11.15 -1.50 -24.59
N ALA A 203 10.85 -2.27 -23.54
CA ALA A 203 11.83 -3.19 -22.95
C ALA A 203 12.15 -4.39 -23.87
N ALA A 204 11.12 -5.02 -24.45
CA ALA A 204 11.29 -6.18 -25.33
C ALA A 204 12.08 -5.87 -26.63
N PRO A 205 11.86 -4.73 -27.33
CA PRO A 205 12.71 -4.32 -28.44
C PRO A 205 14.19 -4.14 -28.09
N GLU A 206 14.50 -3.72 -26.85
CA GLU A 206 15.88 -3.58 -26.35
C GLU A 206 16.47 -4.90 -25.82
N GLY A 207 15.66 -5.96 -25.72
CA GLY A 207 16.07 -7.24 -25.17
C GLY A 207 16.35 -7.21 -23.67
N THR A 208 15.78 -6.24 -22.94
CA THR A 208 15.95 -6.08 -21.50
C THR A 208 14.68 -6.42 -20.72
N PRO A 209 14.78 -7.01 -19.51
CA PRO A 209 13.62 -7.20 -18.64
C PRO A 209 13.01 -5.86 -18.20
N LEU A 210 11.72 -5.83 -17.92
CA LEU A 210 10.99 -4.60 -17.55
C LEU A 210 11.65 -3.86 -16.38
N ALA A 211 12.06 -4.60 -15.34
CA ALA A 211 12.68 -4.00 -14.15
C ALA A 211 14.02 -3.31 -14.46
N VAL A 212 14.80 -3.87 -15.39
CA VAL A 212 16.07 -3.27 -15.85
C VAL A 212 15.77 -2.03 -16.68
N TYR A 213 14.83 -2.12 -17.61
CA TYR A 213 14.41 -0.99 -18.43
C TYR A 213 13.95 0.21 -17.57
N VAL A 214 13.14 -0.03 -16.54
CA VAL A 214 12.66 1.01 -15.62
C VAL A 214 13.82 1.66 -14.87
N ALA A 215 14.82 0.88 -14.44
CA ALA A 215 15.99 1.40 -13.73
C ALA A 215 16.91 2.25 -14.62
N GLU A 216 16.94 1.98 -15.92
CA GLU A 216 17.73 2.76 -16.90
C GLU A 216 16.95 3.98 -17.41
N HIS A 217 15.62 3.90 -17.45
CA HIS A 217 14.74 4.92 -17.98
C HIS A 217 13.81 5.49 -16.91
N ARG A 218 14.30 6.51 -16.21
CA ARG A 218 13.56 7.21 -15.13
C ARG A 218 12.11 7.59 -15.48
N GLY A 219 11.82 7.96 -16.73
CA GLY A 219 10.47 8.31 -17.18
C GLY A 219 9.48 7.13 -17.16
N ALA A 220 9.96 5.89 -17.23
CA ALA A 220 9.13 4.68 -17.20
C ALA A 220 8.37 4.52 -15.88
N VAL A 221 8.82 5.17 -14.79
CA VAL A 221 8.11 5.22 -13.51
C VAL A 221 6.71 5.82 -13.64
N TRP A 222 6.44 6.70 -14.61
CA TRP A 222 5.07 7.18 -14.84
C TRP A 222 4.11 6.08 -15.28
N ALA A 223 4.62 5.05 -15.98
CA ALA A 223 3.82 3.91 -16.43
C ALA A 223 3.70 2.82 -15.35
N VAL A 224 4.80 2.49 -14.68
CA VAL A 224 4.83 1.39 -13.67
C VAL A 224 4.49 1.86 -12.26
N GLY A 225 4.72 3.13 -11.94
CA GLY A 225 4.54 3.74 -10.62
C GLY A 225 3.15 3.56 -10.02
N PRO A 226 2.04 3.63 -10.78
CA PRO A 226 0.70 3.36 -10.24
C PRO A 226 0.57 1.97 -9.60
N LEU A 227 1.30 0.95 -10.08
CA LEU A 227 1.32 -0.38 -9.46
C LEU A 227 1.83 -0.29 -8.02
N PHE A 228 2.94 0.40 -7.81
CA PHE A 228 3.54 0.58 -6.48
C PHE A 228 2.78 1.61 -5.63
N ALA A 229 2.07 2.55 -6.24
CA ALA A 229 1.13 3.41 -5.53
C ALA A 229 -0.03 2.59 -4.93
N SER A 230 -0.49 1.53 -5.59
CA SER A 230 -1.47 0.61 -5.03
C SER A 230 -0.93 -0.16 -3.80
N LEU A 231 0.33 -0.62 -3.86
CA LEU A 231 1.02 -1.23 -2.72
C LEU A 231 1.21 -0.23 -1.57
N THR A 232 1.52 1.03 -1.90
CA THR A 232 1.62 2.13 -0.92
C THR A 232 0.28 2.36 -0.22
N GLY A 233 -0.84 2.30 -0.95
CA GLY A 233 -2.18 2.36 -0.35
C GLY A 233 -2.48 1.20 0.61
N LEU A 234 -1.97 0.01 0.31
CA LEU A 234 -2.07 -1.13 1.23
C LEU A 234 -1.20 -0.91 2.48
N ALA A 235 0.03 -0.42 2.30
CA ALA A 235 0.93 -0.05 3.38
C ALA A 235 0.30 1.02 4.30
N PHE A 236 -0.39 2.00 3.71
CA PHE A 236 -1.13 3.03 4.43
C PHE A 236 -2.21 2.42 5.34
N LYS A 237 -3.02 1.49 4.83
CA LYS A 237 -4.05 0.79 5.63
C LYS A 237 -3.40 0.17 6.87
N GLU A 238 -2.38 -0.63 6.67
CA GLU A 238 -1.79 -1.43 7.75
C GLU A 238 -0.97 -0.56 8.70
N GLY A 239 -0.23 0.41 8.16
CA GLY A 239 0.64 1.29 8.92
C GLY A 239 -0.10 2.33 9.72
N LEU A 240 -0.89 3.16 9.03
CA LEU A 240 -1.51 4.33 9.65
C LEU A 240 -2.85 4.00 10.33
N CYS A 241 -3.63 3.05 9.80
CA CYS A 241 -4.91 2.70 10.43
C CYS A 241 -4.74 1.70 11.59
N TYR A 242 -3.87 0.68 11.40
CA TYR A 242 -3.67 -0.42 12.35
C TYR A 242 -2.37 -0.35 13.16
N GLY A 243 -1.56 0.71 12.99
CA GLY A 243 -0.40 0.98 13.83
C GLY A 243 0.78 0.03 13.60
N LYS A 244 0.92 -0.52 12.39
CA LYS A 244 2.05 -1.39 12.03
C LYS A 244 3.24 -0.54 11.57
N LEU A 245 4.28 -0.42 12.41
CA LEU A 245 5.42 0.44 12.12
C LEU A 245 6.10 0.12 10.79
N GLU A 246 6.31 -1.16 10.49
CA GLU A 246 6.92 -1.62 9.23
C GLU A 246 6.14 -1.14 8.00
N ALA A 247 4.81 -1.18 8.05
CA ALA A 247 3.96 -0.72 6.96
C ALA A 247 3.91 0.81 6.88
N ALA A 248 3.98 1.51 8.02
CA ALA A 248 4.07 2.96 8.04
C ALA A 248 5.40 3.47 7.46
N LEU A 249 6.50 2.78 7.73
CA LEU A 249 7.79 3.08 7.09
C LEU A 249 7.76 2.74 5.60
N MET A 250 7.17 1.59 5.22
CA MET A 250 7.02 1.21 3.82
C MET A 250 6.17 2.22 3.03
N PHE A 251 5.14 2.79 3.64
CA PHE A 251 4.33 3.86 3.06
C PHE A 251 5.16 5.10 2.68
N LEU A 252 6.24 5.40 3.41
CA LEU A 252 7.13 6.51 3.10
C LEU A 252 8.25 6.11 2.13
N VAL A 253 8.81 4.91 2.30
CA VAL A 253 9.95 4.44 1.52
C VAL A 253 9.56 4.18 0.07
N ILE A 254 8.41 3.57 -0.22
CA ILE A 254 8.01 3.26 -1.60
C ILE A 254 7.95 4.53 -2.46
N PRO A 255 7.20 5.60 -2.08
CA PRO A 255 7.20 6.83 -2.85
C PRO A 255 8.57 7.51 -2.89
N ALA A 256 9.34 7.47 -1.80
CA ALA A 256 10.67 8.06 -1.77
C ALA A 256 11.62 7.40 -2.78
N THR A 257 11.60 6.07 -2.92
CA THR A 257 12.39 5.33 -3.90
C THR A 257 12.01 5.75 -5.34
N LEU A 258 10.71 5.74 -5.66
CA LEU A 258 10.24 6.00 -7.02
C LEU A 258 10.39 7.47 -7.43
N LEU A 259 10.07 8.40 -6.52
CA LEU A 259 10.25 9.84 -6.77
C LEU A 259 11.73 10.22 -6.77
N GLY A 260 12.56 9.58 -5.94
CA GLY A 260 14.01 9.72 -5.99
C GLY A 260 14.56 9.32 -7.35
N HIS A 261 14.12 8.18 -7.87
CA HIS A 261 14.53 7.73 -9.21
C HIS A 261 14.07 8.68 -10.32
N LEU A 262 12.83 9.16 -10.27
CA LEU A 262 12.32 10.19 -11.19
C LEU A 262 13.12 11.49 -11.12
N ALA A 263 13.55 11.90 -9.93
CA ALA A 263 14.34 13.10 -9.70
C ALA A 263 15.83 12.93 -10.11
N GLY A 264 16.27 11.71 -10.43
CA GLY A 264 17.67 11.42 -10.74
C GLY A 264 18.55 11.37 -9.50
N ALA A 265 18.07 10.73 -8.44
CA ALA A 265 18.88 10.44 -7.25
C ALA A 265 20.13 9.63 -7.59
N ASP A 266 21.13 9.69 -6.72
CA ASP A 266 22.34 8.88 -6.85
C ASP A 266 22.02 7.39 -6.73
N SER A 267 22.71 6.55 -7.51
CA SER A 267 22.48 5.11 -7.54
C SER A 267 22.65 4.45 -6.15
N ASN A 268 23.53 4.96 -5.28
CA ASN A 268 23.67 4.42 -3.92
C ASN A 268 22.45 4.73 -3.05
N VAL A 269 21.82 5.90 -3.24
CA VAL A 269 20.59 6.28 -2.53
C VAL A 269 19.44 5.40 -2.99
N GLU A 270 19.29 5.20 -4.30
CA GLU A 270 18.27 4.32 -4.88
C GLU A 270 18.42 2.88 -4.37
N LEU A 271 19.64 2.35 -4.42
CA LEU A 271 19.94 0.99 -3.95
C LEU A 271 19.70 0.85 -2.44
N GLY A 272 20.07 1.86 -1.65
CA GLY A 272 19.81 1.90 -0.21
C GLY A 272 18.31 1.91 0.10
N LEU A 273 17.53 2.75 -0.59
CA LEU A 273 16.07 2.81 -0.44
C LEU A 273 15.39 1.51 -0.89
N LEU A 274 15.88 0.87 -1.97
CA LEU A 274 15.42 -0.43 -2.42
C LEU A 274 15.70 -1.53 -1.39
N ALA A 275 16.88 -1.51 -0.75
CA ALA A 275 17.23 -2.45 0.31
C ALA A 275 16.28 -2.30 1.52
N VAL A 276 16.04 -1.06 1.94
CA VAL A 276 15.12 -0.74 3.05
C VAL A 276 13.70 -1.18 2.70
N TRP A 277 13.22 -0.89 1.49
CA TRP A 277 11.90 -1.34 1.02
C TRP A 277 11.81 -2.87 1.07
N THR A 278 12.79 -3.57 0.51
CA THR A 278 12.81 -5.04 0.48
C THR A 278 12.73 -5.61 1.89
N ALA A 279 13.55 -5.11 2.82
CA ALA A 279 13.53 -5.55 4.22
C ALA A 279 12.17 -5.28 4.89
N LEU A 280 11.60 -4.09 4.71
CA LEU A 280 10.29 -3.74 5.27
C LEU A 280 9.17 -4.62 4.69
N TYR A 281 9.23 -4.95 3.40
CA TYR A 281 8.21 -5.79 2.77
C TYR A 281 8.27 -7.23 3.28
N VAL A 282 9.47 -7.77 3.51
CA VAL A 282 9.65 -9.09 4.14
C VAL A 282 9.13 -9.10 5.59
N VAL A 283 9.43 -8.07 6.38
CA VAL A 283 8.91 -7.94 7.75
C VAL A 283 7.38 -7.83 7.73
N PHE A 284 6.82 -7.01 6.84
CA PHE A 284 5.39 -6.87 6.69
C PHE A 284 4.71 -8.21 6.32
N ALA A 285 5.25 -8.95 5.35
CA ALA A 285 4.72 -10.24 4.92
C ALA A 285 4.85 -11.32 6.00
N SER A 286 6.00 -11.40 6.67
CA SER A 286 6.21 -12.41 7.73
C SER A 286 5.29 -12.22 8.93
N ARG A 287 4.93 -10.98 9.27
CA ARG A 287 3.96 -10.71 10.35
C ARG A 287 2.54 -11.19 10.04
N LYS A 288 2.21 -11.46 8.77
CA LYS A 288 0.91 -12.05 8.41
C LYS A 288 0.75 -13.48 8.91
N PHE A 289 1.84 -14.19 9.25
CA PHE A 289 1.75 -15.53 9.84
C PHE A 289 1.36 -15.53 11.31
N THR A 290 1.66 -14.47 12.07
CA THR A 290 1.37 -14.37 13.51
C THR A 290 0.13 -13.54 13.84
N GLN A 291 -0.40 -12.80 12.86
CA GLN A 291 -1.58 -11.96 13.03
C GLN A 291 -2.87 -12.79 13.15
N ALA A 292 -3.77 -12.42 14.06
CA ALA A 292 -5.08 -13.07 14.18
C ALA A 292 -5.98 -12.73 12.96
N VAL A 293 -6.79 -13.69 12.50
CA VAL A 293 -7.66 -13.54 11.31
C VAL A 293 -8.59 -12.33 11.44
N LYS A 294 -9.20 -12.16 12.62
CA LYS A 294 -10.08 -11.02 12.95
C LYS A 294 -9.44 -9.65 12.69
N ASP A 295 -8.11 -9.53 12.82
CA ASP A 295 -7.41 -8.26 12.69
C ASP A 295 -7.21 -7.85 11.22
N ASP A 296 -7.23 -8.80 10.28
CA ASP A 296 -7.20 -8.48 8.84
C ASP A 296 -8.59 -8.10 8.30
N ILE A 297 -9.65 -8.62 8.90
CA ILE A 297 -11.06 -8.30 8.61
C ILE A 297 -11.42 -6.93 9.17
N GLY A 298 -11.07 -6.69 10.44
CA GLY A 298 -11.58 -5.56 11.21
C GLY A 298 -12.95 -5.85 11.83
N ASP A 299 -13.62 -4.81 12.30
CA ASP A 299 -14.96 -4.85 12.89
C ASP A 299 -16.03 -5.12 11.82
N LYS A 300 -16.43 -6.39 11.70
CA LYS A 300 -17.44 -6.84 10.74
C LYS A 300 -18.80 -6.18 10.95
N SER A 301 -19.12 -5.74 12.17
CA SER A 301 -20.38 -5.05 12.46
C SER A 301 -20.54 -3.75 11.67
N VAL A 302 -19.43 -3.10 11.27
CA VAL A 302 -19.45 -1.91 10.41
C VAL A 302 -19.94 -2.23 9.00
N PHE A 303 -19.51 -3.35 8.43
CA PHE A 303 -19.98 -3.80 7.11
C PHE A 303 -21.45 -4.19 7.18
N MET A 304 -21.81 -5.01 8.17
CA MET A 304 -23.20 -5.42 8.40
C MET A 304 -24.13 -4.21 8.55
N PHE A 305 -23.70 -3.20 9.33
CA PHE A 305 -24.47 -1.97 9.51
C PHE A 305 -24.60 -1.16 8.22
N ASN A 306 -23.53 -1.08 7.42
CA ASN A 306 -23.56 -0.32 6.16
C ASN A 306 -24.49 -0.94 5.11
N ASP A 307 -24.68 -2.26 5.16
CA ASP A 307 -25.55 -3.02 4.25
C ASP A 307 -27.05 -2.96 4.62
N LEU A 308 -27.39 -2.47 5.82
CA LEU A 308 -28.78 -2.25 6.24
C LEU A 308 -29.45 -1.13 5.44
N SER A 309 -30.79 -1.16 5.35
CA SER A 309 -31.56 -0.02 4.85
C SER A 309 -31.48 1.18 5.82
N GLU A 310 -31.72 2.39 5.34
CA GLU A 310 -31.63 3.59 6.20
C GLU A 310 -32.59 3.53 7.40
N ALA A 311 -33.80 2.99 7.21
CA ALA A 311 -34.76 2.80 8.30
C ALA A 311 -34.28 1.78 9.34
N GLU A 312 -33.55 0.74 8.92
CA GLU A 312 -32.97 -0.26 9.84
C GLU A 312 -31.74 0.29 10.56
N LYS A 313 -30.92 1.11 9.89
CA LYS A 313 -29.80 1.83 10.50
C LYS A 313 -30.27 2.71 11.64
N GLU A 314 -31.30 3.52 11.42
CA GLU A 314 -31.88 4.39 12.46
C GLU A 314 -32.40 3.59 13.66
N LYS A 315 -33.15 2.50 13.41
CA LYS A 315 -33.60 1.60 14.47
C LYS A 315 -32.44 0.99 15.24
N ARG A 316 -31.37 0.58 14.54
CA ARG A 316 -30.20 -0.03 15.17
C ARG A 316 -29.45 0.97 16.04
N LEU A 317 -29.29 2.22 15.57
CA LEU A 317 -28.69 3.30 16.35
C LEU A 317 -29.52 3.61 17.59
N ALA A 318 -30.85 3.75 17.46
CA ALA A 318 -31.75 4.01 18.59
C ALA A 318 -31.68 2.89 19.64
N ALA A 319 -31.62 1.63 19.21
CA ALA A 319 -31.47 0.49 20.13
C ALA A 319 -30.11 0.51 20.86
N LEU A 320 -29.02 0.88 20.17
CA LEU A 320 -27.69 1.00 20.78
C LEU A 320 -27.63 2.18 21.76
N GLU A 321 -28.31 3.29 21.46
CA GLU A 321 -28.43 4.44 22.36
C GLU A 321 -29.20 4.09 23.64
N GLN A 322 -30.33 3.37 23.53
CA GLN A 322 -31.08 2.89 24.68
C GLN A 322 -30.25 1.93 25.54
N GLN A 323 -29.46 1.05 24.92
CA GLN A 323 -28.54 0.16 25.65
C GLN A 323 -27.40 0.91 26.35
N ARG A 324 -26.91 2.02 25.77
CA ARG A 324 -25.86 2.87 26.39
C ARG A 324 -26.39 3.82 27.46
N GLY A 325 -27.62 4.30 27.32
CA GLY A 325 -28.25 5.25 28.25
C GLY A 325 -29.01 4.61 29.42
N GLY A 326 -29.16 3.28 29.42
CA GLY A 326 -29.75 2.49 30.51
C GLY A 326 -28.76 1.99 31.57
N LEU A 327 -27.51 2.47 31.53
CA LEU A 327 -26.45 2.26 32.52
C LEU A 327 -26.21 3.56 33.30
#